data_AF-A0A975MQA8-F1
#
_entry.id   AF-A0A975MQA8-F1
#
_cell.length_a   1.000
_cell.length_b   1.000
_cell.length_c   1.000
_cell.angle_alpha   90.00
_cell.angle_beta   90.00
_cell.angle_gamma   90.00
#
_symmetry.space_group_name_H-M   'P 1'
#
loop_
_entity.id
_entity.type
_entity.pdbx_description
1 polymer ?
#
loop_
_entity_poly.entity_id
_entity_poly.type
_entity_poly.pdbx_seq_one_letter_code
_entity_poly.pdbx_strand_id
1 'polypeptide(L)'
;METTKQNAETKPLNWGWVETRVWTERMLAALANGVQGGKWFSLYDKINRPEVLEAAYQRVSKNKGAAGVDKIGIERFESNKHGYLNELHTALKTGS
;
A
#
# COMPACT_ATOMS: atom_id res chain seq x y z
N MET A 1 -19.72 -27.82 19.29
CA MET A 1 -19.32 -26.53 19.89
C MET A 1 -17.83 -26.37 19.60
N GLU A 2 -17.49 -25.70 18.51
CA GLU A 2 -16.09 -25.48 18.13
C GLU A 2 -15.56 -24.26 18.87
N THR A 3 -14.58 -24.48 19.74
CA THR A 3 -13.94 -23.44 20.53
C THR A 3 -13.05 -22.60 19.61
N THR A 4 -13.51 -21.39 19.28
CA THR A 4 -12.72 -20.39 18.55
C THR A 4 -11.49 -20.03 19.37
N LYS A 5 -10.29 -20.35 18.85
CA LYS A 5 -9.00 -20.05 19.48
C LYS A 5 -8.88 -18.55 19.75
N GLN A 6 -8.62 -18.25 21.02
CA GLN A 6 -8.54 -16.91 21.58
C GLN A 6 -7.49 -16.04 20.88
N ASN A 7 -7.92 -14.80 20.66
CA ASN A 7 -7.18 -13.67 20.14
C ASN A 7 -5.94 -13.42 21.01
N ALA A 8 -4.75 -13.69 20.48
CA ALA A 8 -3.49 -13.39 21.15
C ALA A 8 -3.35 -11.88 21.29
N GLU A 9 -3.16 -11.44 22.53
CA GLU A 9 -3.01 -10.05 22.95
C GLU A 9 -1.95 -9.34 22.10
N THR A 10 -2.40 -8.42 21.26
CA THR A 10 -1.54 -7.58 20.44
C THR A 10 -0.80 -6.61 21.35
N LYS A 11 0.52 -6.79 21.47
CA LYS A 11 1.42 -5.69 21.84
C LYS A 11 1.02 -4.45 21.01
N PRO A 12 0.79 -3.27 21.60
CA PRO A 12 0.42 -2.09 20.84
C PRO A 12 1.63 -1.65 20.01
N LEU A 13 1.77 -2.23 18.82
CA LEU A 13 2.66 -1.71 17.80
C LEU A 13 2.07 -0.38 17.37
N ASN A 14 2.83 0.70 17.58
CA ASN A 14 2.46 2.03 17.11
C ASN A 14 2.50 2.06 15.57
N TRP A 15 1.36 1.81 14.94
CA TRP A 15 1.19 1.80 13.50
C TRP A 15 0.73 3.15 12.94
N GLY A 16 0.95 4.26 13.66
CA GLY A 16 0.49 5.59 13.23
C GLY A 16 1.09 6.10 11.90
N TRP A 17 2.12 5.43 11.37
CA TRP A 17 2.71 5.70 10.06
C TRP A 17 2.10 4.89 8.92
N VAL A 18 1.23 3.91 9.21
CA VAL A 18 0.69 2.97 8.23
C VAL A 18 -0.58 3.53 7.58
N GLU A 19 -0.67 3.43 6.25
CA GLU A 19 -1.87 3.80 5.50
C GLU A 19 -2.98 2.75 5.66
N THR A 20 -4.06 3.12 6.36
CA THR A 20 -5.17 2.20 6.70
C THR A 20 -5.96 1.74 5.48
N ARG A 21 -5.89 2.49 4.37
CA ARG A 21 -6.48 2.06 3.08
C ARG A 21 -5.83 0.79 2.52
N VAL A 22 -4.57 0.54 2.90
CA VAL A 22 -3.79 -0.64 2.49
C VAL A 22 -3.81 -1.72 3.58
N TRP A 23 -3.70 -1.31 4.84
CA TRP A 23 -3.56 -2.21 5.98
C TRP A 23 -4.78 -2.18 6.89
N THR A 24 -5.53 -3.28 6.92
CA THR A 24 -6.62 -3.45 7.91
C THR A 24 -6.05 -3.93 9.25
N GLU A 25 -6.80 -3.74 10.34
CA GLU A 25 -6.40 -4.24 11.67
C GLU A 25 -6.07 -5.74 11.65
N ARG A 26 -6.84 -6.53 10.89
CA ARG A 26 -6.59 -7.97 10.70
C ARG A 26 -5.26 -8.25 10.00
N MET A 27 -4.86 -7.42 9.05
CA MET A 27 -3.56 -7.55 8.38
C MET A 27 -2.42 -7.14 9.30
N LEU A 28 -2.59 -6.08 10.09
CA LEU A 28 -1.59 -5.67 11.09
C LEU A 28 -1.43 -6.75 12.18
N ALA A 29 -2.53 -7.36 12.62
CA ALA A 29 -2.49 -8.49 13.54
C ALA A 29 -1.79 -9.70 12.92
N ALA A 30 -2.05 -10.01 11.65
CA ALA A 30 -1.36 -11.09 10.95
C ALA A 30 0.11 -10.75 10.64
N LEU A 31 0.48 -9.47 10.52
CA LEU A 31 1.88 -9.05 10.41
C LEU A 31 2.62 -9.26 11.73
N ALA A 32 1.98 -8.93 12.86
CA ALA A 32 2.54 -9.13 14.20
C ALA A 32 2.65 -10.61 14.60
N ASN A 33 1.65 -11.43 14.22
CA ASN A 33 1.57 -12.84 14.60
C ASN A 33 2.15 -13.79 13.53
N GLY A 34 2.45 -13.29 12.33
CA GLY A 34 2.84 -14.08 11.17
C GLY A 34 1.64 -14.63 10.38
N VAL A 35 1.84 -14.87 9.08
CA VAL A 35 0.88 -15.57 8.22
C VAL A 35 1.33 -16.99 7.93
N GLN A 36 0.36 -17.90 7.88
CA GLN A 36 0.59 -19.28 7.48
C GLN A 36 1.18 -19.33 6.06
N GLY A 37 2.35 -19.96 5.92
CA GLY A 37 3.05 -20.11 4.64
C GLY A 37 3.83 -18.87 4.16
N GLY A 38 3.89 -17.78 4.95
CA GLY A 38 4.75 -16.62 4.67
C GLY A 38 4.39 -15.78 3.44
N LYS A 39 3.30 -16.10 2.72
CA LYS A 39 2.88 -15.39 1.50
C LYS A 39 1.63 -14.54 1.73
N TRP A 40 1.67 -13.30 1.24
CA TRP A 40 0.63 -12.29 1.40
C TRP A 40 0.02 -11.89 0.05
N PHE A 41 -0.83 -12.73 -0.52
CA PHE A 41 -1.48 -12.42 -1.80
C PHE A 41 -2.45 -11.23 -1.71
N SER A 42 -3.19 -11.12 -0.60
CA SER A 42 -4.19 -10.06 -0.40
C SER A 42 -3.61 -8.66 -0.15
N LEU A 43 -2.31 -8.54 0.15
CA LEU A 43 -1.64 -7.25 0.29
C LEU A 43 -1.38 -6.64 -1.10
N TYR A 44 -0.96 -7.49 -2.06
CA TYR A 44 -0.63 -7.07 -3.41
C TYR A 44 -1.85 -6.43 -4.12
N ASP A 45 -3.02 -7.05 -3.99
CA ASP A 45 -4.28 -6.54 -4.54
C ASP A 45 -4.72 -5.20 -3.93
N LYS A 46 -4.26 -4.87 -2.72
CA LYS A 46 -4.66 -3.63 -2.03
C LYS A 46 -3.76 -2.47 -2.38
N ILE A 47 -2.46 -2.72 -2.56
CA ILE A 47 -1.47 -1.69 -2.90
C ILE A 47 -1.76 -1.06 -4.26
N ASN A 48 -2.22 -1.86 -5.23
CA ASN A 48 -2.45 -1.36 -6.58
C ASN A 48 -3.75 -0.54 -6.72
N ARG A 49 -4.62 -0.45 -5.70
CA ARG A 49 -5.91 0.26 -5.83
C ARG A 49 -5.73 1.73 -6.23
N PRO A 50 -6.54 2.27 -7.16
CA PRO A 50 -6.40 3.66 -7.59
C PRO A 50 -6.38 4.68 -6.44
N GLU A 51 -7.24 4.50 -5.43
CA GLU A 51 -7.29 5.42 -4.27
C GLU A 51 -6.02 5.37 -3.40
N VAL A 52 -5.33 4.24 -3.39
CA VAL A 52 -4.06 4.04 -2.66
C VAL A 52 -2.93 4.70 -3.45
N LEU A 53 -2.88 4.47 -4.76
CA LEU A 53 -1.87 5.08 -5.63
C LEU A 53 -1.98 6.61 -5.64
N GLU A 54 -3.19 7.16 -5.65
CA GLU A 54 -3.42 8.61 -5.51
C GLU A 54 -2.92 9.14 -4.16
N ALA A 55 -3.24 8.47 -3.05
CA ALA A 55 -2.78 8.88 -1.72
C ALA A 55 -1.25 8.81 -1.59
N ALA A 56 -0.64 7.77 -2.17
CA ALA A 56 0.81 7.64 -2.24
C ALA A 56 1.44 8.79 -3.03
N TYR A 57 0.88 9.12 -4.20
CA TYR A 57 1.33 10.23 -5.02
C TYR A 57 1.24 11.57 -4.26
N GLN A 58 0.13 11.85 -3.58
CA GLN A 58 -0.03 13.06 -2.78
C GLN A 58 1.00 13.20 -1.65
N ARG A 59 1.48 12.07 -1.11
CA ARG A 59 2.56 12.08 -0.12
C ARG A 59 3.91 12.38 -0.77
N VAL A 60 4.18 11.83 -1.95
CA VAL A 60 5.41 12.06 -2.71
C VAL A 60 5.49 13.50 -3.22
N SER A 61 4.40 14.06 -3.74
CA SER A 61 4.36 15.42 -4.29
C SER A 61 4.68 16.49 -3.24
N LYS A 62 4.28 16.25 -1.99
CA LYS A 62 4.64 17.13 -0.84
C LYS A 62 6.13 17.20 -0.55
N ASN A 63 6.91 16.18 -0.94
CA ASN A 63 8.35 16.16 -0.70
C ASN A 63 9.13 17.06 -1.66
N LYS A 64 8.50 17.57 -2.74
CA LYS A 64 9.10 18.47 -3.73
C LYS A 64 10.46 17.97 -4.27
N GLY A 65 10.62 16.65 -4.38
CA GLY A 65 11.88 16.01 -4.77
C GLY A 65 12.26 16.29 -6.23
N ALA A 66 13.55 16.14 -6.53
CA ALA A 66 14.06 16.18 -7.89
C ALA A 66 13.55 14.98 -8.71
N ALA A 67 13.50 15.16 -10.04
CA ALA A 67 13.15 14.09 -10.96
C ALA A 67 14.14 12.91 -10.88
N GLY A 68 13.63 11.69 -11.10
CA GLY A 68 14.45 10.49 -11.16
C GLY A 68 15.24 10.37 -12.48
N VAL A 69 15.75 9.16 -12.74
CA VAL A 69 16.48 8.83 -13.98
C VAL A 69 15.62 9.02 -15.24
N ASP A 70 14.30 8.88 -15.10
CA ASP A 70 13.29 9.11 -16.14
C ASP A 70 13.07 10.60 -16.48
N LYS A 71 13.68 11.52 -15.70
CA LYS A 71 13.50 12.97 -15.79
C LYS A 71 12.04 13.41 -15.64
N ILE A 72 11.18 12.61 -15.00
CA ILE A 72 9.80 13.00 -14.68
C ILE A 72 9.81 13.65 -13.30
N GLY A 73 9.56 14.96 -13.26
CA GLY A 73 9.36 15.72 -12.02
C GLY A 73 7.89 15.75 -11.57
N ILE A 74 7.65 16.28 -10.36
CA ILE A 74 6.29 16.38 -9.78
C ILE A 74 5.32 17.14 -10.68
N GLU A 75 5.74 18.28 -11.25
CA GLU A 75 4.88 19.09 -12.14
C GLU A 75 4.47 18.33 -13.40
N ARG A 76 5.41 17.62 -14.03
CA ARG A 76 5.15 16.80 -15.20
C ARG A 76 4.27 15.60 -14.86
N PHE A 77 4.44 15.01 -13.69
CA PHE A 77 3.57 13.93 -13.24
C PHE A 77 2.15 14.45 -13.00
N GLU A 78 1.99 15.60 -12.33
CA GLU A 78 0.66 16.17 -12.03
C GLU A 78 -0.12 16.45 -13.32
N SER A 79 0.54 16.97 -14.37
CA SER A 79 -0.12 17.30 -15.64
C SER A 79 -0.75 16.10 -16.35
N ASN A 80 -0.29 14.88 -16.07
CA ASN A 80 -0.88 13.64 -16.59
C ASN A 80 -1.10 12.58 -15.47
N LYS A 81 -1.42 13.05 -14.26
CA LYS A 81 -1.51 12.20 -13.07
C LYS A 81 -2.40 10.98 -13.27
N HIS A 82 -3.60 11.18 -13.81
CA HIS A 82 -4.56 10.10 -14.04
C HIS A 82 -4.00 9.04 -15.00
N GLY A 83 -3.31 9.46 -16.07
CA GLY A 83 -2.69 8.56 -17.03
C GLY A 83 -1.60 7.71 -16.38
N TYR A 84 -0.66 8.36 -15.68
CA TYR A 84 0.45 7.67 -15.02
C TYR A 84 0.00 6.74 -13.88
N LEU A 85 -0.98 7.16 -13.08
CA LEU A 85 -1.54 6.29 -12.04
C LEU A 85 -2.27 5.09 -12.63
N ASN A 86 -2.94 5.24 -13.77
CA ASN A 86 -3.62 4.12 -14.45
C ASN A 86 -2.62 3.16 -15.11
N GLU A 87 -1.54 3.69 -15.70
CA GLU A 87 -0.43 2.89 -16.21
C GLU A 87 0.21 2.07 -15.10
N LEU A 88 0.51 2.72 -13.96
CA LEU A 88 1.05 2.06 -12.78
C LEU A 88 0.10 1.01 -12.20
N HIS A 89 -1.20 1.31 -12.11
CA HIS A 89 -2.23 0.35 -11.69
C HIS A 89 -2.21 -0.90 -12.58
N THR A 90 -2.19 -0.70 -13.90
CA THR A 90 -2.19 -1.78 -14.88
C THR A 90 -0.92 -2.62 -14.75
N ALA A 91 0.26 -1.99 -14.75
CA ALA A 91 1.54 -2.68 -14.64
C ALA A 91 1.64 -3.52 -13.36
N LEU A 92 1.24 -2.96 -12.21
CA LEU A 92 1.18 -3.69 -10.95
C LEU A 92 0.19 -4.85 -11.00
N LYS A 93 -0.97 -4.68 -11.65
CA LYS A 93 -1.98 -5.74 -11.77
C LYS A 93 -1.52 -6.88 -12.69
N THR A 94 -0.79 -6.57 -13.76
CA THR A 94 -0.32 -7.56 -14.75
C THR A 94 1.06 -8.14 -14.45
N GLY A 95 1.81 -7.53 -13.52
CA GLY A 95 3.17 -7.96 -13.16
C GLY A 95 4.19 -7.68 -14.27
N SER A 96 3.97 -6.63 -15.07
CA SER A 96 4.80 -6.23 -16.22
C SER A 96 5.76 -5.10 -15.88
#